data_AF-A0A967F489-F1
#
_entry.id   AF-A0A967F489-F1
#
_cell.length_a   1.000
_cell.length_b   1.000
_cell.length_c   1.000
_cell.angle_alpha   90.00
_cell.angle_beta   90.00
_cell.angle_gamma   90.00
#
_symmetry.space_group_name_H-M   'P 1'
#
loop_
_entity.id
_entity.type
_entity.pdbx_description
1 polymer ?
#
loop_
_entity_poly.entity_id
_entity_poly.type
_entity_poly.pdbx_seq_one_letter_code
_entity_poly.pdbx_strand_id
1 'polypeptide(L)'
;HQRLSRYRFAHALFQQYVYNELSAGERRLLHGEVAEVLEALYGDQAEEIAVQLAHHFTQGEAWEKAFLYLTNSGDKARQAYANQEAIAFYTQAVEVSHRITPALDEAQILPVYEGRGLVWMLLTKYDEAIGDFRMMR
;
A
#
# COMPACT_ATOMS: atom_id res chain seq x y z
N HIS A 1 12.16 26.14 -5.42
CA HIS A 1 12.15 25.33 -6.66
C HIS A 1 11.08 24.22 -6.70
N GLN A 2 10.58 23.67 -5.58
CA GLN A 2 9.56 22.59 -5.56
C GLN A 2 8.14 22.96 -6.05
N ARG A 3 7.69 24.22 -5.89
CA ARG A 3 6.34 24.61 -6.38
C ARG A 3 6.22 24.57 -7.92
N LEU A 4 7.33 24.85 -8.61
CA LEU A 4 7.36 24.86 -10.08
C LEU A 4 7.25 23.44 -10.66
N SER A 5 7.80 22.42 -9.99
CA SER A 5 7.65 21.02 -10.44
C SER A 5 6.21 20.53 -10.21
N ARG A 6 5.63 20.81 -9.04
CA ARG A 6 4.24 20.41 -8.73
C ARG A 6 3.22 21.03 -9.69
N TYR A 7 3.39 22.31 -10.03
CA TYR A 7 2.52 22.99 -10.99
C TYR A 7 2.68 22.43 -12.40
N ARG A 8 3.91 22.16 -12.85
CA ARG A 8 4.16 21.55 -14.17
C ARG A 8 3.60 20.15 -14.27
N PHE A 9 3.72 19.36 -13.21
CA PHE A 9 3.13 18.02 -13.10
C PHE A 9 1.60 18.08 -13.21
N ALA A 10 0.95 18.91 -12.39
CA ALA A 10 -0.49 19.11 -12.44
C ALA A 10 -0.97 19.62 -13.82
N HIS A 11 -0.21 20.51 -14.45
CA HIS A 11 -0.56 21.08 -15.76
C HIS A 11 -0.45 20.06 -16.90
N ALA A 12 0.58 19.20 -16.90
CA ALA A 12 0.73 18.13 -17.89
C ALA A 12 -0.39 17.09 -17.77
N LEU A 13 -0.69 16.68 -16.54
CA LEU A 13 -1.82 15.81 -16.17
C LEU A 13 -3.16 16.34 -16.68
N PHE A 14 -3.41 17.64 -16.45
CA PHE A 14 -4.66 18.28 -16.83
C PHE A 14 -4.84 18.36 -18.34
N GLN A 15 -3.78 18.64 -19.10
CA GLN A 15 -3.83 18.57 -20.57
C GLN A 15 -4.12 17.15 -21.05
N GLN A 16 -3.47 16.13 -20.48
CA GLN A 16 -3.71 14.75 -20.87
C GLN A 16 -5.17 14.35 -20.63
N TYR A 17 -5.76 14.72 -19.48
CA TYR A 17 -7.14 14.45 -19.09
C TYR A 17 -8.20 15.17 -19.95
N VAL A 18 -8.01 16.46 -20.26
CA VAL A 18 -8.99 17.25 -21.02
C VAL A 18 -9.04 16.83 -22.49
N TYR A 19 -7.93 16.32 -23.03
CA TYR A 19 -7.83 16.01 -24.45
C TYR A 19 -7.93 14.51 -24.78
N ASN A 20 -7.69 13.58 -23.82
CA ASN A 20 -7.82 12.13 -24.02
C ASN A 20 -8.26 11.44 -22.70
N GLU A 21 -9.20 10.49 -22.76
CA GLU A 21 -9.40 9.58 -21.62
C GLU A 21 -8.11 8.78 -21.39
N LEU A 22 -7.56 8.84 -20.17
CA LEU A 22 -6.30 8.17 -19.84
C LEU A 22 -6.46 6.64 -20.02
N SER A 23 -5.55 6.05 -20.79
CA SER A 23 -5.40 4.60 -20.86
C SER A 23 -5.04 4.02 -19.48
N ALA A 24 -5.24 2.71 -19.31
CA ALA A 24 -4.88 2.04 -18.06
C ALA A 24 -3.38 2.19 -17.72
N GLY A 25 -2.50 2.17 -18.72
CA GLY A 25 -1.06 2.38 -18.54
C GLY A 25 -0.71 3.79 -18.10
N GLU A 26 -1.35 4.81 -18.68
CA GLU A 26 -1.14 6.20 -18.26
C GLU A 26 -1.65 6.44 -16.84
N ARG A 27 -2.83 5.91 -16.48
CA ARG A 27 -3.32 6.01 -15.09
C ARG A 27 -2.35 5.39 -14.09
N ARG A 28 -1.78 4.23 -14.41
CA ARG A 28 -0.78 3.56 -13.58
C ARG A 28 0.46 4.43 -13.41
N LEU A 29 1.02 4.96 -14.50
CA LEU A 29 2.19 5.84 -14.45
C LEU A 29 1.93 7.06 -13.56
N LEU A 30 0.78 7.71 -13.74
CA LEU A 30 0.41 8.89 -12.97
C LEU A 30 0.22 8.58 -11.48
N HIS A 31 -0.37 7.42 -11.14
CA HIS A 31 -0.46 6.98 -9.75
C HIS A 31 0.92 6.77 -9.13
N GLY A 32 1.86 6.17 -9.85
CA GLY A 32 3.26 6.04 -9.42
C GLY A 32 3.91 7.41 -9.20
N GLU A 33 3.81 8.32 -10.17
CA GLU A 33 4.39 9.66 -10.06
C GLU A 33 3.81 10.48 -8.89
N VAL A 34 2.49 10.40 -8.66
CA VAL A 34 1.85 11.02 -7.50
C VAL A 34 2.41 10.45 -6.21
N ALA A 35 2.53 9.12 -6.11
CA ALA A 35 3.03 8.45 -4.91
C ALA A 35 4.48 8.85 -4.61
N GLU A 36 5.37 8.85 -5.60
CA GLU A 36 6.76 9.27 -5.46
C GLU A 36 6.88 10.73 -5.00
N VAL A 37 6.04 11.63 -5.56
CA VAL A 37 6.02 13.04 -5.15
C VAL A 37 5.52 13.20 -3.72
N LEU A 38 4.49 12.46 -3.32
CA LEU A 38 3.96 12.50 -1.96
C LEU A 38 4.97 11.93 -0.95
N GLU A 39 5.56 10.78 -1.25
CA GLU A 39 6.58 10.15 -0.41
C GLU A 39 7.79 11.08 -0.22
N ALA A 40 8.30 11.67 -1.30
CA ALA A 40 9.42 12.61 -1.21
C ALA A 40 9.06 13.92 -0.48
N LEU A 41 7.80 14.37 -0.56
CA LEU A 41 7.35 15.59 0.13
C LEU A 41 7.23 15.38 1.63
N TYR A 42 6.76 14.21 2.06
CA TYR A 42 6.59 13.87 3.47
C TYR A 42 7.87 13.33 4.10
N GLY A 43 8.78 12.73 3.32
CA GLY A 43 10.07 12.24 3.80
C GLY A 43 9.91 11.30 4.98
N ASP A 44 10.56 11.63 6.10
CA ASP A 44 10.48 10.84 7.35
C ASP A 44 9.05 10.75 7.93
N GLN A 45 8.14 11.63 7.50
CA GLN A 45 6.72 11.62 7.89
C GLN A 45 5.83 10.86 6.90
N ALA A 46 6.40 10.15 5.91
CA ALA A 46 5.62 9.43 4.90
C ALA A 46 4.62 8.43 5.50
N GLU A 47 4.95 7.84 6.66
CA GLU A 47 4.02 6.96 7.36
C GLU A 47 2.71 7.67 7.78
N GLU A 48 2.70 8.98 8.02
CA GLU A 48 1.48 9.74 8.36
C GLU A 48 0.42 9.66 7.26
N ILE A 49 0.86 9.47 6.01
CA ILE A 49 0.01 9.32 4.83
C ILE A 49 0.08 7.91 4.22
N ALA A 50 0.40 6.90 5.04
CA ALA A 50 0.59 5.52 4.59
C ALA A 50 -0.60 4.98 3.79
N VAL A 51 -1.84 5.33 4.16
CA VAL A 51 -3.04 4.89 3.43
C VAL A 51 -3.09 5.48 2.02
N GLN A 52 -2.76 6.76 1.84
CA GLN A 52 -2.72 7.37 0.49
C GLN A 52 -1.58 6.81 -0.34
N LEU A 53 -0.41 6.60 0.27
CA LEU A 53 0.75 6.00 -0.41
C LEU A 53 0.47 4.56 -0.83
N ALA A 54 -0.09 3.74 0.06
CA ALA A 54 -0.54 2.39 -0.25
C ALA A 54 -1.49 2.37 -1.45
N HIS A 55 -2.51 3.24 -1.44
CA HIS A 55 -3.45 3.34 -2.55
C HIS A 55 -2.74 3.68 -3.88
N HIS A 56 -1.93 4.73 -3.92
CA HIS A 56 -1.29 5.17 -5.15
C HIS A 56 -0.20 4.22 -5.64
N PHE A 57 0.61 3.63 -4.75
CA PHE A 57 1.59 2.62 -5.17
C PHE A 57 0.92 1.32 -5.64
N THR A 58 -0.21 0.90 -5.05
CA THR A 58 -0.97 -0.26 -5.56
C THR A 58 -1.54 0.03 -6.95
N GLN A 59 -2.15 1.21 -7.17
CA GLN A 59 -2.65 1.58 -8.50
C GLN A 59 -1.53 1.81 -9.52
N GLY A 60 -0.34 2.21 -9.05
CA GLY A 60 0.87 2.36 -9.85
C GLY A 60 1.64 1.07 -10.10
N GLU A 61 1.21 -0.05 -9.51
CA GLU A 61 1.90 -1.35 -9.54
C GLU A 61 3.36 -1.30 -9.04
N ALA A 62 3.67 -0.36 -8.15
CA ALA A 62 4.94 -0.30 -7.44
C ALA A 62 4.87 -1.24 -6.23
N TRP A 63 4.88 -2.55 -6.51
CA TRP A 63 4.49 -3.59 -5.55
C TRP A 63 5.28 -3.58 -4.24
N GLU A 64 6.59 -3.33 -4.27
CA GLU A 64 7.41 -3.26 -3.06
C GLU A 64 6.97 -2.13 -2.12
N LYS A 65 6.76 -0.93 -2.67
CA LYS A 65 6.28 0.22 -1.89
C LYS A 65 4.83 0.06 -1.47
N ALA A 66 3.99 -0.50 -2.33
CA ALA A 66 2.62 -0.85 -1.98
C ALA A 66 2.57 -1.80 -0.79
N PHE A 67 3.37 -2.88 -0.80
CA PHE A 67 3.48 -3.82 0.31
C PHE A 67 3.91 -3.14 1.62
N LEU A 68 4.94 -2.29 1.56
CA LEU A 68 5.42 -1.52 2.71
C LEU A 68 4.30 -0.67 3.32
N TYR A 69 3.65 0.17 2.52
CA TYR A 69 2.65 1.10 3.04
C TYR A 69 1.32 0.42 3.41
N LEU A 70 0.97 -0.70 2.76
CA LEU A 70 -0.17 -1.54 3.18
C LEU A 70 0.11 -2.18 4.55
N THR A 71 1.33 -2.68 4.78
CA THR A 71 1.74 -3.23 6.07
C THR A 71 1.66 -2.17 7.16
N ASN A 72 2.25 -0.98 6.92
CA ASN A 72 2.20 0.14 7.86
C ASN A 72 0.76 0.59 8.15
N SER A 73 -0.11 0.61 7.14
CA SER A 73 -1.53 0.95 7.30
C SER A 73 -2.26 -0.10 8.13
N GLY A 74 -1.97 -1.39 7.92
CA GLY A 74 -2.49 -2.49 8.72
C GLY A 74 -2.08 -2.40 10.18
N ASP A 75 -0.79 -2.12 10.44
CA ASP A 75 -0.26 -1.94 11.80
C ASP A 75 -0.91 -0.78 12.53
N LYS A 76 -1.06 0.36 11.86
CA LYS A 76 -1.73 1.54 12.44
C LYS A 76 -3.20 1.28 12.73
N ALA A 77 -3.92 0.64 11.80
CA ALA A 77 -5.32 0.27 12.01
C ALA A 77 -5.48 -0.72 13.16
N ARG A 78 -4.58 -1.71 13.27
CA ARG A 78 -4.55 -2.68 14.37
C ARG A 78 -4.31 -1.99 15.72
N GLN A 79 -3.34 -1.08 15.79
CA GLN A 79 -3.05 -0.30 17.00
C GLN A 79 -4.23 0.59 17.42
N ALA A 80 -5.00 1.08 16.46
CA ALA A 80 -6.22 1.87 16.69
C ALA A 80 -7.48 1.01 16.94
N TYR A 81 -7.37 -0.33 16.99
CA TYR A 81 -8.50 -1.28 17.06
C TYR A 81 -9.51 -1.16 15.90
N ALA A 82 -9.10 -0.56 14.78
CA ALA A 82 -9.84 -0.56 13.52
C ALA A 82 -9.65 -1.92 12.81
N ASN A 83 -10.24 -2.95 13.41
CA ASN A 83 -9.92 -4.34 13.09
C ASN A 83 -10.26 -4.72 11.64
N GLN A 84 -11.39 -4.23 11.11
CA GLN A 84 -11.81 -4.51 9.74
C GLN A 84 -10.85 -3.89 8.72
N GLU A 85 -10.42 -2.65 8.98
CA GLU A 85 -9.44 -1.93 8.17
C GLU A 85 -8.07 -2.62 8.25
N ALA A 86 -7.64 -3.04 9.44
CA ALA A 86 -6.39 -3.76 9.62
C ALA A 86 -6.36 -5.04 8.79
N ILE A 87 -7.41 -5.85 8.87
CA ILE A 87 -7.58 -7.05 8.04
C ILE A 87 -7.54 -6.71 6.56
N ALA A 88 -8.24 -5.65 6.12
CA ALA A 88 -8.29 -5.26 4.72
C ALA A 88 -6.90 -4.87 4.20
N PHE A 89 -6.14 -4.10 4.97
CA PHE A 89 -4.78 -3.70 4.60
C PHE A 89 -3.81 -4.88 4.59
N TYR A 90 -3.77 -5.71 5.62
CA TYR A 90 -2.90 -6.88 5.62
C TYR A 90 -3.28 -7.88 4.52
N THR A 91 -4.57 -8.02 4.19
CA THR A 91 -5.01 -8.88 3.09
C THR A 91 -4.49 -8.38 1.75
N GLN A 92 -4.61 -7.08 1.48
CA GLN A 92 -4.02 -6.49 0.29
C GLN A 92 -2.49 -6.62 0.29
N ALA A 93 -1.82 -6.49 1.44
CA ALA A 93 -0.37 -6.70 1.53
C ALA A 93 0.01 -8.13 1.14
N VAL A 94 -0.70 -9.15 1.62
CA VAL A 94 -0.51 -10.55 1.19
C VAL A 94 -0.73 -10.69 -0.32
N GLU A 95 -1.81 -10.15 -0.87
CA GLU A 95 -2.09 -10.23 -2.32
C GLU A 95 -0.99 -9.57 -3.18
N VAL A 96 -0.51 -8.39 -2.76
CA VAL A 96 0.56 -7.66 -3.45
C VAL A 96 1.90 -8.37 -3.32
N SER A 97 2.17 -9.04 -2.19
CA SER A 97 3.43 -9.78 -1.99
C SER A 97 3.67 -10.83 -3.08
N HIS A 98 2.60 -11.47 -3.58
CA HIS A 98 2.64 -12.45 -4.66
C HIS A 98 3.00 -11.84 -6.04
N ARG A 99 2.99 -10.51 -6.16
CA ARG A 99 3.38 -9.78 -7.38
C ARG A 99 4.83 -9.32 -7.37
N ILE A 100 5.51 -9.33 -6.22
CA ILE A 100 6.88 -8.85 -6.07
C ILE A 100 7.86 -9.89 -6.64
N THR A 101 8.80 -9.42 -7.47
CA THR A 101 9.84 -10.26 -8.08
C THR A 101 11.21 -9.58 -7.93
N PRO A 102 12.22 -10.24 -7.32
CA PRO A 102 12.16 -11.58 -6.73
C PRO A 102 11.18 -11.65 -5.54
N ALA A 103 10.69 -12.84 -5.23
CA ALA A 103 9.74 -13.02 -4.11
C ALA A 103 10.36 -12.49 -2.80
N LEU A 104 9.50 -11.91 -1.96
CA LEU A 104 9.88 -11.50 -0.61
C LEU A 104 10.43 -12.69 0.17
N ASP A 105 11.42 -12.44 1.01
CA ASP A 105 11.87 -13.44 1.97
C ASP A 105 10.85 -13.64 3.10
N GLU A 106 11.04 -14.70 3.86
CA GLU A 106 10.14 -15.06 4.95
C GLU A 106 10.10 -13.97 6.03
N ALA A 107 11.24 -13.35 6.34
CA ALA A 107 11.32 -12.30 7.36
C ALA A 107 10.52 -11.05 6.99
N GLN A 108 10.38 -10.76 5.69
CA GLN A 108 9.57 -9.65 5.18
C GLN A 108 8.07 -9.93 5.25
N ILE A 109 7.62 -11.16 5.03
CA ILE A 109 6.18 -11.49 4.93
C ILE A 109 5.56 -11.94 6.25
N LEU A 110 6.33 -12.54 7.15
CA LEU A 110 5.88 -13.02 8.46
C LEU A 110 5.10 -11.98 9.28
N PRO A 111 5.56 -10.71 9.40
CA PRO A 111 4.86 -9.70 10.20
C PRO A 111 3.43 -9.41 9.71
N VAL A 112 3.18 -9.56 8.41
CA VAL A 112 1.85 -9.32 7.81
C VAL A 112 0.88 -10.42 8.20
N TYR A 113 1.30 -11.69 8.09
CA TYR A 113 0.48 -12.81 8.57
C TYR A 113 0.28 -12.75 10.08
N GLU A 114 1.30 -12.31 10.85
CA GLU A 114 1.19 -12.21 12.31
C GLU A 114 0.20 -11.12 12.70
N GLY A 115 0.36 -9.92 12.12
CA GLY A 115 -0.54 -8.81 12.32
C GLY A 115 -2.00 -9.18 12.01
N ARG A 116 -2.25 -9.83 10.88
CA ARG A 116 -3.59 -10.25 10.48
C ARG A 116 -4.15 -11.38 11.35
N GLY A 117 -3.34 -12.40 11.64
CA GLY A 117 -3.71 -13.51 12.52
C GLY A 117 -4.09 -13.06 13.93
N LEU A 118 -3.36 -12.09 14.49
CA LEU A 118 -3.69 -11.49 15.79
C LEU A 118 -5.03 -10.75 15.77
N VAL A 119 -5.35 -10.05 14.68
CA VAL A 119 -6.67 -9.39 14.53
C VAL A 119 -7.79 -10.42 14.39
N TRP A 120 -7.55 -11.52 13.66
CA TRP A 120 -8.52 -12.62 13.57
C TRP A 120 -8.80 -13.27 14.92
N MET A 121 -7.76 -13.50 15.73
CA MET A 121 -7.90 -13.99 17.11
C MET A 121 -8.78 -13.07 17.96
N LEU A 122 -8.58 -11.74 17.86
CA LEU A 122 -9.38 -10.75 18.58
C LEU A 122 -10.87 -10.81 18.18
N LEU A 123 -11.15 -11.09 16.91
CA LEU A 123 -12.52 -11.23 16.38
C LEU A 123 -13.10 -12.64 16.53
N THR A 124 -12.41 -13.55 17.23
CA THR A 124 -12.81 -14.97 17.41
C THR A 124 -12.93 -15.75 16.09
N LYS A 125 -12.21 -15.31 15.06
CA LYS A 125 -12.12 -15.90 13.72
C LYS A 125 -10.97 -16.90 13.66
N TYR A 126 -11.15 -18.02 14.38
CA TYR A 126 -10.06 -18.97 14.63
C TYR A 126 -9.60 -19.72 13.38
N ASP A 127 -10.50 -20.02 12.45
CA ASP A 127 -10.15 -20.72 11.22
C ASP A 127 -9.22 -19.86 10.35
N GLU A 128 -9.53 -18.57 10.23
CA GLU A 128 -8.72 -17.59 9.53
C GLU A 128 -7.36 -17.37 10.23
N ALA A 129 -7.34 -17.26 11.56
CA ALA A 129 -6.09 -17.15 12.33
C ALA A 129 -5.18 -18.38 12.17
N ILE A 130 -5.75 -19.59 12.21
CA ILE A 130 -5.00 -20.84 11.97
C ILE A 130 -4.44 -20.86 10.54
N GLY A 131 -5.19 -20.34 9.56
CA GLY A 131 -4.72 -20.17 8.19
C GLY A 131 -3.45 -19.33 8.13
N ASP A 132 -3.46 -18.15 8.75
CA ASP A 132 -2.30 -17.26 8.77
C ASP A 132 -1.11 -17.85 9.52
N PHE A 133 -1.30 -18.50 10.67
CA PHE A 133 -0.20 -19.13 11.43
C PHE A 133 0.43 -20.33 10.72
N ARG A 134 -0.29 -20.99 9.81
CA ARG A 134 0.28 -22.04 8.96
C ARG A 134 1.22 -21.49 7.90
N MET A 135 1.05 -20.24 7.49
CA MET A 135 1.93 -19.57 6.54
C MET A 135 3.26 -19.13 7.17
N MET A 136 3.41 -19.28 8.50
CA MET A 136 4.62 -18.91 9.26
C MET A 136 5.52 -20.10 9.63
N ARG A 137 5.35 -21.25 8.97
CA ARG A 137 6.04 -22.51 9.30
C ARG A 137 6.98 -22.96 8.20
#